data_AF-A0A1C3EE20-F1
#
_entry.id   AF-A0A1C3EE20-F1
#
_cell.length_a   1.000
_cell.length_b   1.000
_cell.length_c   1.000
_cell.angle_alpha   90.00
_cell.angle_beta   90.00
_cell.angle_gamma   90.00
#
_symmetry.space_group_name_H-M   'P 1'
#
loop_
_entity.id
_entity.type
_entity.pdbx_description
1 polymer ?
#
loop_
_entity_poly.entity_id
_entity_poly.type
_entity_poly.pdbx_seq_one_letter_code
_entity_poly.pdbx_strand_id
1 'polypeptide(L)'
;MSAWMPLQGIDMGSEQLLSLSWQIQFYPDKKNTTGRKLRQLLKEEKILTQGQMASQSVAVQGLGALEWLLFDKASNITDSKNCALASQISTYLSSTAKQYHGAWAVNPFSGANDKAQVKNSLSALSHQLDRVMKKLSMPLGKPGLSKPFQAEAWRSAQSLNFLRDSVSSMKVLYDADLRELLVQRGADDLANRIDEHWDTALESIPQQPGMKSLLSSVDGYRSLLTVFNNLEYIQLALSDEAAPLLGVVVGFNSTDGD
;
A
#
# COMPACT_ATOMS: atom_id res chain seq x y z
N MET A 1 -10.50 -0.67 -5.41
CA MET A 1 -9.21 -0.45 -4.72
C MET A 1 -8.02 -0.63 -5.64
N SER A 2 -8.04 -1.50 -6.66
CA SER A 2 -6.91 -1.70 -7.60
C SER A 2 -6.27 -0.40 -8.11
N ALA A 3 -7.06 0.58 -8.57
CA ALA A 3 -6.52 1.87 -9.04
C ALA A 3 -5.73 2.67 -7.99
N TRP A 4 -5.91 2.37 -6.70
CA TRP A 4 -5.19 3.01 -5.60
C TRP A 4 -3.89 2.28 -5.25
N MET A 5 -3.77 0.98 -5.57
CA MET A 5 -2.60 0.17 -5.19
C MET A 5 -1.26 0.70 -5.73
N PRO A 6 -1.18 1.23 -6.97
CA PRO A 6 0.04 1.86 -7.47
C PRO A 6 0.45 3.16 -6.77
N LEU A 7 -0.48 3.84 -6.10
CA LEU A 7 -0.28 5.16 -5.50
C LEU A 7 0.10 5.10 -4.03
N GLN A 8 -0.01 3.94 -3.40
CA GLN A 8 0.36 3.80 -2.00
C GLN A 8 1.86 4.01 -1.83
N GLY A 9 2.25 4.97 -0.99
CA GLY A 9 3.65 5.22 -0.62
C GLY A 9 4.40 6.23 -1.49
N ILE A 10 3.86 6.60 -2.67
CA ILE A 10 4.49 7.62 -3.53
C ILE A 10 4.36 9.04 -2.98
N ASP A 11 3.45 9.22 -2.03
CA ASP A 11 3.13 10.44 -1.29
C ASP A 11 4.20 10.87 -0.27
N MET A 12 5.28 10.10 -0.12
CA MET A 12 6.34 10.42 0.83
C MET A 12 6.98 11.79 0.53
N GLY A 13 7.16 12.60 1.58
CA GLY A 13 7.73 13.94 1.48
C GLY A 13 6.70 15.07 1.38
N SER A 14 5.41 14.75 1.18
CA SER A 14 4.31 15.72 1.24
C SER A 14 3.33 15.36 2.36
N GLU A 15 3.29 16.18 3.42
CA GLU A 15 2.38 16.00 4.55
C GLU A 15 0.91 16.02 4.10
N GLN A 16 0.58 16.89 3.15
CA GLN A 16 -0.77 16.98 2.58
C GLN A 16 -1.16 15.69 1.86
N LEU A 17 -0.30 15.17 0.98
CA LEU A 17 -0.58 13.93 0.24
C LEU A 17 -0.66 12.73 1.19
N LEU A 18 0.21 12.67 2.19
CA LEU A 18 0.19 11.62 3.21
C LEU A 18 -1.12 11.62 4.01
N SER A 19 -1.59 12.80 4.42
CA SER A 19 -2.88 12.93 5.12
C SER A 19 -4.04 12.45 4.25
N LEU A 20 -4.08 12.83 2.97
CA LEU A 20 -5.10 12.38 2.03
C LEU A 20 -5.03 10.87 1.75
N SER A 21 -3.83 10.30 1.67
CA SER A 21 -3.60 8.87 1.50
C SER A 21 -4.19 8.05 2.66
N TRP A 22 -4.03 8.51 3.90
CA TRP A 22 -4.68 7.90 5.08
C TRP A 22 -6.21 7.99 5.04
N GLN A 23 -6.77 9.07 4.50
CA GLN A 23 -8.22 9.22 4.31
C GLN A 23 -8.75 8.32 3.18
N ILE A 24 -7.97 8.12 2.11
CA ILE A 24 -8.32 7.20 1.02
C ILE A 24 -8.30 5.77 1.52
N GLN A 25 -7.27 5.39 2.28
CA GLN A 25 -7.19 4.06 2.87
C GLN A 25 -6.39 4.04 4.17
N PHE A 26 -7.10 3.75 5.26
CA PHE A 26 -6.48 3.41 6.53
C PHE A 26 -5.99 1.96 6.56
N TYR A 27 -4.69 1.76 6.36
CA TYR A 27 -4.00 0.47 6.52
C TYR A 27 -2.52 0.73 6.85
N PRO A 28 -1.87 -0.02 7.75
CA PRO A 28 -2.33 -1.15 8.58
C PRO A 28 -3.47 -0.88 9.58
N ASP A 29 -4.36 -1.86 9.79
CA ASP A 29 -5.35 -1.85 10.88
C ASP A 29 -5.20 -3.07 11.80
N LYS A 30 -4.06 -3.16 12.52
CA LYS A 30 -3.73 -4.27 13.43
C LYS A 30 -4.82 -4.58 14.44
N LYS A 31 -5.57 -3.56 14.87
CA LYS A 31 -6.57 -3.67 15.93
C LYS A 31 -8.00 -3.78 15.38
N ASN A 32 -8.27 -3.87 14.09
CA ASN A 32 -9.65 -3.83 13.56
C ASN A 32 -10.44 -2.57 14.04
N THR A 33 -9.76 -1.44 14.03
CA THR A 33 -10.27 -0.10 14.36
C THR A 33 -11.40 0.30 13.44
N THR A 34 -11.30 0.03 12.15
CA THR A 34 -12.37 0.31 11.17
C THR A 34 -13.67 -0.38 11.59
N GLY A 35 -13.63 -1.69 11.83
CA GLY A 35 -14.84 -2.43 12.19
C GLY A 35 -15.42 -2.01 13.55
N ARG A 36 -14.56 -1.70 14.54
CA ARG A 36 -15.05 -1.18 15.84
C ARG A 36 -15.75 0.16 15.70
N LYS A 37 -15.11 1.11 15.01
CA LYS A 37 -15.64 2.47 14.89
C LYS A 37 -16.88 2.53 14.01
N LEU A 38 -16.96 1.74 12.92
CA LEU A 38 -18.16 1.66 12.10
C LEU A 38 -19.36 1.07 12.86
N ARG A 39 -19.15 0.03 13.67
CA ARG A 39 -20.22 -0.49 14.54
C ARG A 39 -20.71 0.52 15.55
N GLN A 40 -19.83 1.38 16.07
CA GLN A 40 -20.22 2.45 16.98
C GLN A 40 -21.00 3.53 16.22
N LEU A 41 -20.47 3.97 15.08
CA LEU A 41 -21.09 5.00 14.25
C LEU A 41 -22.50 4.59 13.77
N LEU A 42 -22.69 3.33 13.39
CA LEU A 42 -23.99 2.81 12.96
C LEU A 42 -25.02 2.69 14.10
N LYS A 43 -24.64 2.91 15.36
CA LYS A 43 -25.62 3.04 16.46
C LYS A 43 -26.18 4.45 16.58
N GLU A 44 -25.48 5.46 16.06
CA GLU A 44 -25.92 6.87 16.14
C GLU A 44 -27.10 7.13 15.21
N GLU A 45 -28.15 7.82 15.66
CA GLU A 45 -29.37 8.02 14.85
C GLU A 45 -29.16 8.91 13.62
N LYS A 46 -28.12 9.76 13.64
CA LYS A 46 -27.89 10.76 12.60
C LYS A 46 -27.09 10.20 11.44
N ILE A 47 -27.52 10.52 10.22
CA ILE A 47 -26.73 10.33 9.01
C ILE A 47 -25.68 11.45 8.96
N LEU A 48 -24.41 11.08 8.80
CA LEU A 48 -23.33 12.05 8.69
C LEU A 48 -23.44 12.86 7.40
N THR A 49 -23.30 14.17 7.51
CA THR A 49 -23.05 15.07 6.36
C THR A 49 -21.60 14.97 5.89
N GLN A 50 -21.29 15.47 4.69
CA GLN A 50 -19.92 15.51 4.17
C GLN A 50 -18.95 16.30 5.07
N GLY A 51 -19.39 17.42 5.65
CA GLY A 51 -18.58 18.18 6.60
C GLY A 51 -18.31 17.41 7.90
N GLN A 52 -19.27 16.62 8.36
CA GLN A 52 -19.10 15.74 9.52
C GLN A 52 -18.23 14.52 9.20
N MET A 53 -18.27 14.00 7.96
CA MET A 53 -17.36 12.94 7.53
C MET A 53 -15.90 13.35 7.66
N ALA A 54 -15.56 14.60 7.31
CA ALA A 54 -14.20 15.13 7.39
C ALA A 54 -13.62 15.18 8.81
N SER A 55 -14.47 15.36 9.84
CA SER A 55 -14.04 15.36 11.24
C SER A 55 -14.01 13.97 11.88
N GLN A 56 -14.47 12.94 11.15
CA GLN A 56 -14.38 11.57 11.64
C GLN A 56 -12.95 11.03 11.57
N SER A 57 -12.73 9.93 12.28
CA SER A 57 -11.50 9.15 12.16
C SER A 57 -11.34 8.60 10.75
N VAL A 58 -10.12 8.67 10.19
CA VAL A 58 -9.78 8.05 8.89
C VAL A 58 -10.15 6.56 8.81
N ALA A 59 -10.20 5.86 9.95
CA ALA A 59 -10.62 4.45 10.03
C ALA A 59 -12.10 4.21 9.64
N VAL A 60 -12.97 5.22 9.65
CA VAL A 60 -14.37 5.11 9.16
C VAL A 60 -14.58 5.79 7.81
N GLN A 61 -13.50 6.21 7.16
CA GLN A 61 -13.51 6.82 5.84
C GLN A 61 -12.91 5.87 4.79
N GLY A 62 -13.03 6.26 3.53
CA GLY A 62 -12.30 5.67 2.43
C GLY A 62 -12.58 4.20 2.16
N LEU A 63 -11.63 3.57 1.47
CA LEU A 63 -11.72 2.25 0.90
C LEU A 63 -11.91 1.16 1.97
N GLY A 64 -11.18 1.24 3.10
CA GLY A 64 -11.30 0.26 4.18
C GLY A 64 -12.69 0.24 4.83
N ALA A 65 -13.32 1.42 4.97
CA ALA A 65 -14.67 1.50 5.52
C ALA A 65 -15.73 0.99 4.54
N LEU A 66 -15.59 1.29 3.25
CA LEU A 66 -16.45 0.72 2.20
C LEU A 66 -16.32 -0.80 2.13
N GLU A 67 -15.11 -1.34 2.27
CA GLU A 67 -14.89 -2.78 2.33
C GLU A 67 -15.65 -3.41 3.51
N TRP A 68 -15.57 -2.78 4.69
CA TRP A 68 -16.29 -3.25 5.87
C TRP A 68 -17.81 -3.27 5.63
N LEU A 69 -18.36 -2.19 5.07
CA LEU A 69 -19.79 -2.07 4.83
C LEU A 69 -20.31 -3.09 3.79
N LEU A 70 -19.50 -3.39 2.79
CA LEU A 70 -19.87 -4.28 1.68
C LEU A 70 -19.62 -5.76 1.95
N PHE A 71 -18.57 -6.11 2.71
CA PHE A 71 -18.09 -7.50 2.81
C PHE A 71 -18.00 -8.04 4.24
N ASP A 72 -18.01 -7.21 5.28
CA ASP A 72 -17.96 -7.72 6.66
C ASP A 72 -19.34 -8.30 7.04
N LYS A 73 -19.33 -9.52 7.60
CA LYS A 73 -20.55 -10.20 8.07
C LYS A 73 -21.35 -9.42 9.12
N ALA A 74 -20.72 -8.46 9.80
CA ALA A 74 -21.38 -7.58 10.76
C ALA A 74 -22.10 -6.38 10.11
N SER A 75 -21.98 -6.22 8.79
CA SER A 75 -22.70 -5.23 8.00
C SER A 75 -23.75 -5.91 7.12
N ASN A 76 -24.90 -5.27 6.98
CA ASN A 76 -25.85 -5.60 5.92
C ASN A 76 -26.05 -4.35 5.05
N ILE A 77 -25.50 -4.35 3.84
CA ILE A 77 -25.60 -3.18 2.95
C ILE A 77 -27.03 -2.89 2.48
N THR A 78 -27.94 -3.87 2.57
CA THR A 78 -29.36 -3.65 2.21
C THR A 78 -30.11 -2.87 3.28
N ASP A 79 -29.55 -2.74 4.48
CA ASP A 79 -30.09 -1.84 5.51
C ASP A 79 -29.94 -0.38 5.06
N SER A 80 -31.00 0.41 5.20
CA SER A 80 -31.04 1.78 4.69
C SER A 80 -29.97 2.68 5.30
N LYS A 81 -29.62 2.45 6.57
CA LYS A 81 -28.60 3.23 7.27
C LYS A 81 -27.20 2.85 6.83
N ASN A 82 -26.91 1.55 6.67
CA ASN A 82 -25.63 1.09 6.14
C ASN A 82 -25.42 1.58 4.71
N CYS A 83 -26.46 1.51 3.87
CA CYS A 83 -26.44 2.02 2.50
C CYS A 83 -26.22 3.54 2.45
N ALA A 84 -26.92 4.30 3.30
CA ALA A 84 -26.74 5.74 3.42
C ALA A 84 -25.30 6.09 3.84
N LEU A 85 -24.75 5.40 4.85
CA LEU A 85 -23.37 5.62 5.29
C LEU A 85 -22.36 5.27 4.19
N ALA A 86 -22.55 4.14 3.48
CA ALA A 86 -21.70 3.77 2.35
C ALA A 86 -21.72 4.83 1.24
N SER A 87 -22.89 5.41 0.96
CA SER A 87 -23.05 6.49 -0.02
C SER A 87 -22.33 7.77 0.41
N GLN A 88 -22.41 8.13 1.69
CA GLN A 88 -21.69 9.28 2.25
C GLN A 88 -20.17 9.08 2.20
N ILE A 89 -19.68 7.90 2.59
CA ILE A 89 -18.25 7.55 2.53
C ILE A 89 -17.77 7.55 1.07
N SER A 90 -18.55 7.03 0.14
CA SER A 90 -18.19 7.00 -1.29
C SER A 90 -18.08 8.40 -1.89
N THR A 91 -19.01 9.29 -1.54
CA THR A 91 -18.99 10.70 -1.95
C THR A 91 -17.76 11.41 -1.36
N TYR A 92 -17.47 11.18 -0.08
CA TYR A 92 -16.32 11.76 0.59
C TYR A 92 -15.01 11.26 -0.03
N LEU A 93 -14.88 9.95 -0.27
CA LEU A 93 -13.74 9.36 -0.94
C LEU A 93 -13.52 9.94 -2.34
N SER A 94 -14.58 10.17 -3.12
CA SER A 94 -14.49 10.83 -4.43
C SER A 94 -13.91 12.25 -4.31
N SER A 95 -14.35 13.03 -3.31
CA SER A 95 -13.79 14.35 -3.00
C SER A 95 -12.32 14.26 -2.60
N THR A 96 -11.96 13.35 -1.70
CA THR A 96 -10.57 13.13 -1.25
C THR A 96 -9.67 12.70 -2.42
N ALA A 97 -10.13 11.83 -3.31
CA ALA A 97 -9.37 11.42 -4.50
C ALA A 97 -9.12 12.59 -5.46
N LYS A 98 -10.09 13.49 -5.65
CA LYS A 98 -9.90 14.73 -6.43
C LYS A 98 -8.89 15.68 -5.77
N GLN A 99 -8.93 15.81 -4.45
CA GLN A 99 -7.95 16.60 -3.70
C GLN A 99 -6.54 15.99 -3.81
N TYR A 100 -6.43 14.66 -3.70
CA TYR A 100 -5.16 13.95 -3.87
C TYR A 100 -4.58 14.18 -5.27
N HIS A 101 -5.42 14.02 -6.31
CA HIS A 101 -5.02 14.33 -7.68
C HIS A 101 -4.61 15.80 -7.87
N GLY A 102 -5.38 16.74 -7.32
CA GLY A 102 -5.07 18.17 -7.39
C GLY A 102 -3.78 18.54 -6.66
N ALA A 103 -3.46 17.87 -5.55
CA ALA A 103 -2.20 18.06 -4.83
C ALA A 103 -0.97 17.58 -5.62
N TRP A 104 -1.15 16.69 -6.61
CA TRP A 104 -0.11 16.31 -7.56
C TRP A 104 -0.01 17.24 -8.78
N ALA A 105 -0.96 18.18 -8.98
CA ALA A 105 -0.93 19.10 -10.13
C ALA A 105 0.31 20.01 -10.11
N VAL A 106 0.83 20.31 -8.92
CA VAL A 106 2.16 20.86 -8.75
C VAL A 106 3.05 19.72 -8.30
N ASN A 107 4.04 19.35 -9.12
CA ASN A 107 5.01 18.33 -8.73
C ASN A 107 5.70 18.79 -7.43
N PRO A 108 5.49 18.11 -6.28
CA PRO A 108 6.07 18.51 -5.01
C PRO A 108 7.60 18.40 -5.02
N PHE A 109 8.16 17.74 -6.03
CA PHE A 109 9.59 17.59 -6.27
C PHE A 109 10.11 18.51 -7.38
N SER A 110 9.31 19.46 -7.86
CA SER A 110 9.74 20.45 -8.87
C SER A 110 10.91 21.31 -8.37
N GLY A 111 11.82 21.67 -9.29
CA GLY A 111 13.03 22.45 -8.96
C GLY A 111 14.21 21.62 -8.41
N ALA A 112 14.05 20.30 -8.28
CA ALA A 112 15.14 19.39 -7.95
C ALA A 112 16.16 19.30 -9.10
N ASN A 113 17.45 19.39 -8.78
CA ASN A 113 18.51 19.00 -9.70
C ASN A 113 18.50 17.46 -9.91
N ASP A 114 19.23 16.98 -10.92
CA ASP A 114 19.26 15.56 -11.29
C ASP A 114 19.53 14.64 -10.08
N LYS A 115 20.49 15.02 -9.23
CA LYS A 115 20.83 14.27 -8.02
C LYS A 115 19.67 14.18 -7.03
N ALA A 116 18.92 15.27 -6.84
CA ALA A 116 17.74 15.31 -5.98
C ALA A 116 16.57 14.52 -6.60
N GLN A 117 16.42 14.51 -7.92
CA GLN A 117 15.42 13.69 -8.61
C GLN A 117 15.70 12.19 -8.38
N VAL A 118 16.93 11.75 -8.61
CA VAL A 118 17.34 10.35 -8.36
C VAL A 118 17.12 9.95 -6.90
N LYS A 119 17.47 10.83 -5.96
CA LYS A 119 17.19 10.61 -4.54
C LYS A 119 15.69 10.43 -4.28
N ASN A 120 14.85 11.28 -4.87
CA ASN A 120 13.40 11.23 -4.68
C ASN A 120 12.81 9.94 -5.26
N SER A 121 13.24 9.52 -6.45
CA SER A 121 12.80 8.26 -7.07
C SER A 121 13.17 7.04 -6.24
N LEU A 122 14.44 6.94 -5.80
CA LEU A 122 14.89 5.87 -4.90
C LEU A 122 14.13 5.86 -3.58
N SER A 123 13.92 7.04 -3.00
CA SER A 123 13.22 7.18 -1.73
C SER A 123 11.75 6.78 -1.86
N ALA A 124 11.07 7.23 -2.93
CA ALA A 124 9.69 6.86 -3.22
C ALA A 124 9.55 5.34 -3.39
N LEU A 125 10.36 4.73 -4.26
CA LEU A 125 10.32 3.28 -4.49
C LEU A 125 10.62 2.48 -3.20
N SER A 126 11.61 2.93 -2.42
CA SER A 126 11.95 2.30 -1.13
C SER A 126 10.77 2.33 -0.15
N HIS A 127 10.08 3.47 -0.05
CA HIS A 127 8.92 3.59 0.82
C HIS A 127 7.70 2.79 0.31
N GLN A 128 7.52 2.67 -1.01
CA GLN A 128 6.51 1.77 -1.57
C GLN A 128 6.82 0.31 -1.24
N LEU A 129 8.08 -0.12 -1.39
CA LEU A 129 8.56 -1.45 -0.99
C LEU A 129 8.29 -1.72 0.49
N ASP A 130 8.65 -0.80 1.39
CA ASP A 130 8.36 -0.93 2.83
C ASP A 130 6.86 -1.19 3.10
N ARG A 131 5.99 -0.42 2.43
CA ARG A 131 4.54 -0.57 2.57
C ARG A 131 4.06 -1.91 2.03
N VAL A 132 4.55 -2.35 0.88
CA VAL A 132 4.18 -3.62 0.26
C VAL A 132 4.70 -4.80 1.07
N MET A 133 5.93 -4.74 1.59
CA MET A 133 6.49 -5.73 2.50
C MET A 133 5.65 -5.84 3.78
N LYS A 134 5.10 -4.74 4.32
CA LYS A 134 4.12 -4.78 5.42
C LYS A 134 2.81 -5.50 5.05
N LYS A 135 2.41 -5.57 3.77
CA LYS A 135 1.26 -6.39 3.30
C LYS A 135 1.53 -7.89 3.37
N LEU A 136 2.80 -8.29 3.46
CA LEU A 136 3.22 -9.68 3.60
C LEU A 136 3.61 -10.01 5.04
N SER A 137 4.50 -9.22 5.64
CA SER A 137 5.08 -9.52 6.97
C SER A 137 4.04 -9.53 8.09
N MET A 138 3.08 -8.60 8.07
CA MET A 138 2.02 -8.56 9.07
C MET A 138 1.15 -9.82 9.07
N PRO A 139 0.56 -10.25 7.93
CA PRO A 139 -0.22 -11.49 7.89
C PRO A 139 0.62 -12.77 8.01
N LEU A 140 1.87 -12.79 7.54
CA LEU A 140 2.79 -13.92 7.77
C LEU A 140 3.04 -14.15 9.26
N GLY A 141 3.14 -13.09 10.05
CA GLY A 141 3.37 -13.19 11.50
C GLY A 141 4.63 -13.98 11.84
N LYS A 142 4.65 -14.65 13.00
CA LYS A 142 5.72 -15.62 13.29
C LYS A 142 5.38 -16.94 12.57
N PRO A 143 6.39 -17.74 12.17
CA PRO A 143 6.14 -19.09 11.66
C PRO A 143 5.23 -19.89 12.61
N GLY A 144 4.15 -20.47 12.08
CA GLY A 144 3.13 -21.18 12.86
C GLY A 144 2.12 -20.29 13.60
N LEU A 145 2.30 -18.97 13.61
CA LEU A 145 1.41 -17.98 14.24
C LEU A 145 1.06 -16.85 13.25
N SER A 146 0.51 -17.24 12.10
CA SER A 146 0.06 -16.30 11.07
C SER A 146 -1.12 -15.46 11.54
N LYS A 147 -1.26 -14.27 10.95
CA LYS A 147 -2.28 -13.26 11.32
C LYS A 147 -3.12 -12.90 10.10
N PRO A 148 -3.95 -13.81 9.56
CA PRO A 148 -4.68 -13.60 8.31
C PRO A 148 -5.55 -12.34 8.27
N PHE A 149 -6.06 -11.89 9.42
CA PHE A 149 -6.88 -10.68 9.52
C PHE A 149 -6.07 -9.37 9.54
N GLN A 150 -4.74 -9.45 9.43
CA GLN A 150 -3.87 -8.29 9.19
C GLN A 150 -3.51 -8.13 7.71
N ALA A 151 -3.94 -9.04 6.82
CA ALA A 151 -3.79 -8.85 5.38
C ALA A 151 -4.62 -7.65 4.91
N GLU A 152 -4.07 -6.86 3.99
CA GLU A 152 -4.85 -5.83 3.31
C GLU A 152 -6.05 -6.45 2.59
N ALA A 153 -7.21 -5.81 2.67
CA ALA A 153 -8.43 -6.27 2.01
C ALA A 153 -8.84 -7.72 2.33
N TRP A 154 -8.62 -8.17 3.57
CA TRP A 154 -8.95 -9.53 4.00
C TRP A 154 -10.45 -9.83 3.99
N ARG A 155 -11.32 -8.81 4.06
CA ARG A 155 -12.79 -9.01 4.11
C ARG A 155 -13.35 -9.35 2.75
N SER A 156 -12.89 -8.63 1.73
CA SER A 156 -13.21 -8.87 0.32
C SER A 156 -12.39 -10.00 -0.30
N ALA A 157 -11.42 -10.55 0.47
CA ALA A 157 -10.49 -11.59 0.03
C ALA A 157 -9.69 -11.19 -1.23
N GLN A 158 -9.26 -9.93 -1.34
CA GLN A 158 -8.54 -9.38 -2.50
C GLN A 158 -7.04 -9.13 -2.26
N SER A 159 -6.52 -9.57 -1.11
CA SER A 159 -5.17 -9.23 -0.65
C SER A 159 -4.05 -9.54 -1.66
N LEU A 160 -4.15 -10.63 -2.43
CA LEU A 160 -3.12 -11.02 -3.41
C LEU A 160 -3.30 -10.32 -4.76
N ASN A 161 -4.53 -10.02 -5.15
CA ASN A 161 -4.77 -9.17 -6.32
C ASN A 161 -4.14 -7.79 -6.10
N PHE A 162 -4.37 -7.21 -4.93
CA PHE A 162 -3.82 -5.90 -4.57
C PHE A 162 -2.31 -5.91 -4.31
N LEU A 163 -1.77 -7.02 -3.78
CA LEU A 163 -0.33 -7.22 -3.73
C LEU A 163 0.28 -7.22 -5.13
N ARG A 164 -0.33 -7.94 -6.08
CA ARG A 164 0.11 -7.99 -7.47
C ARG A 164 0.07 -6.61 -8.13
N ASP A 165 -1.05 -5.89 -8.00
CA ASP A 165 -1.20 -4.53 -8.55
C ASP A 165 -0.09 -3.59 -8.02
N SER A 166 0.23 -3.68 -6.72
CA SER A 166 1.33 -2.91 -6.12
C SER A 166 2.70 -3.32 -6.69
N VAL A 167 3.05 -4.61 -6.65
CA VAL A 167 4.37 -5.10 -7.11
C VAL A 167 4.58 -4.81 -8.60
N SER A 168 3.59 -5.06 -9.45
CA SER A 168 3.72 -4.81 -10.90
C SER A 168 3.91 -3.32 -11.20
N SER A 169 3.18 -2.46 -10.49
CA SER A 169 3.33 -1.01 -10.68
C SER A 169 4.69 -0.48 -10.22
N MET A 170 5.25 -1.00 -9.13
CA MET A 170 6.59 -0.65 -8.67
C MET A 170 7.65 -1.09 -9.68
N LYS A 171 7.53 -2.29 -10.28
CA LYS A 171 8.42 -2.72 -11.35
C LYS A 171 8.37 -1.75 -12.54
N VAL A 172 7.18 -1.34 -12.98
CA VAL A 172 7.02 -0.35 -14.07
C VAL A 172 7.72 0.97 -13.74
N LEU A 173 7.61 1.45 -12.50
CA LEU A 173 8.30 2.68 -12.06
C LEU A 173 9.83 2.51 -12.03
N TYR A 174 10.31 1.36 -11.57
CA TYR A 174 11.73 1.01 -11.58
C TYR A 174 12.27 0.96 -13.02
N ASP A 175 11.59 0.27 -13.93
CA ASP A 175 11.98 0.09 -15.32
C ASP A 175 12.04 1.43 -16.08
N ALA A 176 11.12 2.35 -15.77
CA ALA A 176 11.00 3.65 -16.43
C ALA A 176 12.05 4.69 -16.00
N ASP A 177 12.74 4.48 -14.88
CA ASP A 177 13.63 5.48 -14.29
C ASP A 177 14.94 4.85 -13.78
N LEU A 178 14.88 4.18 -12.63
CA LEU A 178 16.07 3.70 -11.92
C LEU A 178 16.85 2.64 -12.69
N ARG A 179 16.17 1.74 -13.42
CA ARG A 179 16.81 0.70 -14.21
C ARG A 179 17.73 1.30 -15.28
N GLU A 180 17.21 2.27 -16.04
CA GLU A 180 17.95 2.95 -17.09
C GLU A 180 19.14 3.73 -16.51
N LEU A 181 18.94 4.41 -15.38
CA LEU A 181 20.01 5.11 -14.68
C LEU A 181 21.14 4.18 -14.23
N LEU A 182 20.83 2.96 -13.77
CA LEU A 182 21.84 1.96 -13.41
C LEU A 182 22.66 1.52 -14.63
N VAL A 183 22.01 1.24 -15.75
CA VAL A 183 22.68 0.86 -17.00
C VAL A 183 23.58 2.00 -17.51
N GLN A 184 23.11 3.25 -17.47
CA GLN A 184 23.92 4.42 -17.86
C GLN A 184 25.16 4.62 -16.97
N ARG A 185 25.15 4.08 -15.75
CA ARG A 185 26.30 4.08 -14.84
C ARG A 185 27.18 2.82 -14.96
N GLY A 186 26.91 1.95 -15.94
CA GLY A 186 27.64 0.70 -16.17
C GLY A 186 27.36 -0.37 -15.11
N ALA A 187 26.20 -0.30 -14.45
CA ALA A 187 25.78 -1.24 -13.42
C ALA A 187 24.78 -2.28 -13.96
N ASP A 188 25.00 -2.76 -15.18
CA ASP A 188 24.14 -3.73 -15.88
C ASP A 188 23.88 -5.00 -15.05
N ASP A 189 24.92 -5.53 -14.40
CA ASP A 189 24.79 -6.73 -13.55
C ASP A 189 23.86 -6.49 -12.36
N LEU A 190 23.88 -5.30 -11.75
CA LEU A 190 22.97 -4.96 -10.67
C LEU A 190 21.53 -4.80 -11.19
N ALA A 191 21.37 -4.10 -12.31
CA ALA A 191 20.07 -3.91 -12.93
C ALA A 191 19.40 -5.25 -13.30
N ASN A 192 20.15 -6.17 -13.89
CA ASN A 192 19.68 -7.50 -14.26
C ASN A 192 19.31 -8.35 -13.04
N ARG A 193 20.09 -8.31 -11.94
CA ARG A 193 19.71 -9.00 -10.70
C ARG A 193 18.41 -8.46 -10.12
N ILE A 194 18.24 -7.13 -10.09
CA ILE A 194 17.00 -6.52 -9.62
C ILE A 194 15.82 -6.94 -10.51
N ASP A 195 16.00 -7.01 -11.83
CA ASP A 195 14.99 -7.51 -12.77
C ASP A 195 14.55 -8.95 -12.44
N GLU A 196 15.51 -9.87 -12.27
CA GLU A 196 15.25 -11.26 -11.92
C GLU A 196 14.45 -11.40 -10.62
N HIS A 197 14.77 -10.58 -9.61
CA HIS A 197 14.04 -10.57 -8.34
C HIS A 197 12.64 -9.98 -8.47
N TRP A 198 12.43 -8.96 -9.32
CA TRP A 198 11.08 -8.46 -9.60
C TRP A 198 10.21 -9.52 -10.29
N ASP A 199 10.76 -10.18 -11.31
CA ASP A 199 10.06 -11.21 -12.08
C ASP A 199 9.73 -12.41 -11.18
N THR A 200 10.71 -12.89 -10.41
CA THR A 200 10.52 -13.98 -9.44
C THR A 200 9.48 -13.62 -8.38
N ALA A 201 9.50 -12.38 -7.86
CA ALA A 201 8.50 -11.92 -6.89
C ALA A 201 7.09 -11.97 -7.50
N LEU A 202 6.90 -11.46 -8.71
CA LEU A 202 5.61 -11.41 -9.41
C LEU A 202 5.08 -12.81 -9.75
N GLU A 203 5.92 -13.67 -10.31
CA GLU A 203 5.59 -15.06 -10.65
C GLU A 203 5.23 -15.88 -9.42
N SER A 204 5.87 -15.58 -8.28
CA SER A 204 5.62 -16.25 -7.00
C SER A 204 4.32 -15.81 -6.31
N ILE A 205 3.67 -14.72 -6.74
CA ILE A 205 2.38 -14.31 -6.15
C ILE A 205 1.30 -15.31 -6.54
N PRO A 206 0.68 -16.02 -5.57
CA PRO A 206 -0.34 -17.02 -5.89
C PRO A 206 -1.54 -16.44 -6.64
N GLN A 207 -2.10 -17.21 -7.56
CA GLN A 207 -3.14 -16.74 -8.50
C GLN A 207 -4.51 -16.54 -7.84
N GLN A 208 -4.74 -17.12 -6.66
CA GLN A 208 -6.00 -16.91 -5.93
C GLN A 208 -6.10 -15.47 -5.38
N PRO A 209 -7.31 -14.89 -5.25
CA PRO A 209 -7.45 -13.47 -4.87
C PRO A 209 -6.97 -13.10 -3.47
N GLY A 210 -7.11 -14.01 -2.49
CA GLY A 210 -6.86 -13.74 -1.07
C GLY A 210 -5.84 -14.67 -0.45
N MET A 211 -5.07 -14.20 0.53
CA MET A 211 -3.97 -14.97 1.13
C MET A 211 -4.36 -15.84 2.32
N LYS A 212 -5.59 -15.68 2.84
CA LYS A 212 -6.01 -16.28 4.12
C LYS A 212 -5.82 -17.79 4.20
N SER A 213 -6.20 -18.54 3.15
CA SER A 213 -6.05 -20.01 3.15
C SER A 213 -4.59 -20.45 3.03
N LEU A 214 -3.75 -19.67 2.34
CA LEU A 214 -2.34 -19.99 2.12
C LEU A 214 -1.52 -19.90 3.41
N LEU A 215 -1.86 -18.94 4.27
CA LEU A 215 -1.22 -18.72 5.58
C LEU A 215 -1.37 -19.89 6.56
N SER A 216 -2.23 -20.86 6.26
CA SER A 216 -2.42 -22.08 7.06
C SER A 216 -1.80 -23.33 6.42
N SER A 217 -1.24 -23.21 5.21
CA SER A 217 -0.59 -24.31 4.50
C SER A 217 0.92 -24.09 4.42
N VAL A 218 1.72 -25.17 4.49
CA VAL A 218 3.18 -25.06 4.38
C VAL A 218 3.59 -24.47 3.04
N ASP A 219 3.04 -24.97 1.94
CA ASP A 219 3.40 -24.52 0.60
C ASP A 219 2.92 -23.09 0.33
N GLY A 220 1.68 -22.76 0.70
CA GLY A 220 1.17 -21.40 0.56
C GLY A 220 1.97 -20.38 1.39
N TYR A 221 2.37 -20.74 2.61
CA TYR A 221 3.23 -19.88 3.44
C TYR A 221 4.61 -19.70 2.80
N ARG A 222 5.21 -20.77 2.26
CA ARG A 222 6.49 -20.73 1.54
C ARG A 222 6.41 -19.83 0.31
N SER A 223 5.35 -19.92 -0.51
CA SER A 223 5.19 -19.04 -1.66
C SER A 223 5.14 -17.56 -1.25
N LEU A 224 4.42 -17.23 -0.18
CA LEU A 224 4.37 -15.86 0.34
C LEU A 224 5.72 -15.38 0.88
N LEU A 225 6.49 -16.27 1.51
CA LEU A 225 7.87 -15.98 1.91
C LEU A 225 8.79 -15.75 0.72
N THR A 226 8.65 -16.52 -0.37
CA THR A 226 9.41 -16.30 -1.60
C THR A 226 9.15 -14.89 -2.13
N VAL A 227 7.89 -14.44 -2.19
CA VAL A 227 7.58 -13.06 -2.59
C VAL A 227 8.25 -12.06 -1.65
N PHE A 228 8.13 -12.25 -0.33
CA PHE A 228 8.73 -11.35 0.67
C PHE A 228 10.25 -11.23 0.50
N ASN A 229 10.97 -12.37 0.40
CA ASN A 229 12.43 -12.38 0.32
C ASN A 229 12.94 -11.74 -0.97
N ASN A 230 12.23 -11.87 -2.09
CA ASN A 230 12.61 -11.19 -3.34
C ASN A 230 12.41 -9.67 -3.23
N LEU A 231 11.32 -9.21 -2.61
CA LEU A 231 11.12 -7.78 -2.36
C LEU A 231 12.14 -7.22 -1.37
N GLU A 232 12.51 -7.98 -0.34
CA GLU A 232 13.57 -7.62 0.61
C GLU A 232 14.93 -7.52 -0.08
N TYR A 233 15.26 -8.46 -0.97
CA TYR A 233 16.47 -8.35 -1.79
C TYR A 233 16.48 -7.06 -2.61
N ILE A 234 15.38 -6.75 -3.32
CA ILE A 234 15.30 -5.52 -4.12
C ILE A 234 15.52 -4.29 -3.23
N GLN A 235 14.90 -4.26 -2.05
CA GLN A 235 15.07 -3.15 -1.11
C GLN A 235 16.55 -2.98 -0.71
N LEU A 236 17.24 -4.07 -0.37
CA LEU A 236 18.67 -4.05 -0.01
C LEU A 236 19.57 -3.68 -1.19
N ALA A 237 19.29 -4.20 -2.39
CA ALA A 237 20.05 -3.87 -3.60
C ALA A 237 19.92 -2.38 -3.96
N LEU A 238 18.72 -1.81 -3.79
CA LEU A 238 18.49 -0.38 -4.00
C LEU A 238 19.20 0.48 -2.94
N SER A 239 19.22 0.03 -1.69
CA SER A 239 19.82 0.76 -0.56
C SER A 239 21.34 0.74 -0.57
N ASP A 240 21.91 -0.46 -0.72
CA ASP A 240 23.30 -0.73 -0.37
C ASP A 240 24.20 -0.70 -1.61
N GLU A 241 23.64 -0.93 -2.80
CA GLU A 241 24.38 -0.91 -4.06
C GLU A 241 23.97 0.27 -4.95
N ALA A 242 22.68 0.39 -5.29
CA ALA A 242 22.22 1.39 -6.27
C ALA A 242 22.40 2.83 -5.76
N ALA A 243 21.99 3.12 -4.52
CA ALA A 243 22.07 4.47 -3.98
C ALA A 243 23.52 5.02 -3.93
N PRO A 244 24.53 4.28 -3.41
CA PRO A 244 25.93 4.70 -3.48
C PRO A 244 26.44 4.91 -4.91
N LEU A 245 26.13 3.99 -5.84
CA LEU A 245 26.52 4.10 -7.26
C LEU A 245 25.95 5.37 -7.92
N LEU A 246 24.72 5.73 -7.55
CA LEU A 246 24.03 6.92 -8.02
C LEU A 246 24.44 8.18 -7.23
N GLY A 247 25.31 8.05 -6.23
CA GLY A 247 25.86 9.15 -5.45
C GLY A 247 24.86 9.77 -4.47
N VAL A 248 23.82 9.03 -4.08
CA VAL A 248 22.79 9.46 -3.13
C VAL A 248 22.83 8.63 -1.85
N VAL A 249 22.37 9.23 -0.75
CA VAL A 249 22.13 8.52 0.51
C VAL A 249 20.62 8.42 0.69
N VAL A 250 20.10 7.21 0.70
CA VAL A 250 18.70 6.94 1.05
C VAL A 250 18.65 6.82 2.57
N GLY A 251 18.03 7.80 3.22
CA GLY A 251 17.69 7.68 4.62
C GLY A 251 16.51 6.72 4.71
N PHE A 252 16.74 5.48 5.13
CA PHE A 252 15.65 4.62 5.56
C PHE A 252 15.05 5.31 6.78
N ASN A 253 13.81 5.76 6.65
CA ASN A 253 13.01 6.02 7.83
C ASN A 253 12.84 4.68 8.51
N SER A 254 13.74 4.37 9.44
CA SER A 254 13.55 3.38 10.48
C SER A 254 12.25 3.74 11.18
N THR A 255 11.13 3.21 10.71
CA THR A 255 9.88 3.16 11.46
C THR A 255 9.97 2.06 12.54
N ASP A 256 11.15 1.95 13.17
CA ASP A 256 11.35 1.40 14.50
C ASP A 256 10.96 2.49 15.49
N GLY A 257 9.64 2.65 15.65
CA GLY A 257 9.07 3.69 16.48
C GLY A 257 7.56 3.72 16.39
N ASP A 258 6.93 2.54 16.53
CA ASP A 258 5.56 2.35 17.06
C ASP A 258 5.21 0.85 17.28
#